data_AF-A0A839NZ80-F1
#
_entry.id   AF-A0A839NZ80-F1
#
_cell.length_a   1.000
_cell.length_b   1.000
_cell.length_c   1.000
_cell.angle_alpha   90.00
_cell.angle_beta   90.00
_cell.angle_gamma   90.00
#
_symmetry.space_group_name_H-M   'P 1'
#
loop_
_entity.id
_entity.type
_entity.pdbx_description
1 polymer ?
#
loop_
_entity_poly.entity_id
_entity_poly.type
_entity_poly.pdbx_seq_one_letter_code
_entity_poly.pdbx_strand_id
1 'polypeptide(L)' 'MRLQHAHLEAEIALAFPDFPRYRTLYDQTRGGLGKLGLAIMFVTDSGNVDRSGP' A
#
# COMPACT_ATOMS: atom_id res chain seq x y z
N MET A 1 -2.20 11.05 -19.68
CA MET A 1 -1.40 11.68 -18.62
C MET A 1 -1.42 10.77 -17.40
N ARG A 2 -0.25 10.43 -16.84
CA ARG A 2 -0.15 9.66 -15.58
C ARG A 2 -0.33 10.65 -14.43
N LEU A 3 -1.08 10.29 -13.38
CA LEU A 3 -1.30 11.16 -12.20
C LEU A 3 0.04 11.70 -11.63
N GLN A 4 1.06 10.84 -11.68
CA GLN A 4 2.45 11.08 -11.26
C GLN A 4 3.19 12.14 -12.09
N HIS A 5 2.75 12.45 -13.31
CA HIS A 5 3.37 13.53 -14.12
C HIS A 5 2.88 14.92 -13.71
N ALA A 6 1.70 15.04 -13.12
CA ALA A 6 1.15 16.30 -12.64
C ALA A 6 1.58 16.60 -11.19
N HIS A 7 1.86 15.55 -10.40
CA HIS A 7 2.22 15.64 -9.00
C HIS A 7 3.37 14.68 -8.72
N LEU A 8 4.60 15.15 -8.89
CA LEU A 8 5.83 14.37 -8.70
C LEU A 8 5.98 13.81 -7.28
N GLU A 9 5.43 14.51 -6.28
CA GLU A 9 5.44 14.11 -4.87
C GLU A 9 4.25 13.19 -4.50
N ALA A 10 3.32 12.94 -5.43
CA ALA A 10 2.14 12.15 -5.13
C ALA A 10 2.47 10.65 -5.09
N GLU A 11 2.29 10.07 -3.92
CA GLU A 11 2.40 8.64 -3.70
C GLU A 11 1.08 7.92 -4.02
N ILE A 12 1.15 6.79 -4.72
CA ILE A 12 -0.01 5.94 -4.94
C ILE A 12 -0.06 4.91 -3.81
N ALA A 13 -1.11 4.99 -3.00
CA ALA A 13 -1.35 4.05 -1.91
C ALA A 13 -2.51 3.09 -2.24
N LEU A 14 -2.38 1.83 -1.82
CA LEU A 14 -3.44 0.83 -1.82
C LEU A 14 -3.81 0.49 -0.38
N ALA A 15 -5.09 0.66 -0.03
CA ALA A 15 -5.61 0.32 1.29
C ALA A 15 -6.33 -1.02 1.26
N PHE A 16 -5.97 -1.90 2.20
CA PHE A 16 -6.61 -3.18 2.44
C PHE A 16 -7.14 -3.23 3.87
N PRO A 17 -8.23 -3.97 4.13
CA PRO A 17 -8.62 -4.26 5.51
C PRO A 17 -7.52 -5.07 6.21
N ASP A 18 -7.32 -4.84 7.51
CA ASP A 18 -6.33 -5.56 8.30
C ASP A 18 -6.84 -6.96 8.69
N PHE A 19 -6.83 -7.87 7.73
CA PHE A 19 -7.09 -9.29 7.94
C PHE A 19 -5.83 -10.12 7.66
N PRO A 20 -5.64 -11.26 8.37
CA PRO A 20 -4.50 -12.15 8.15
C PRO A 20 -4.25 -12.50 6.69
N ARG A 21 -5.32 -12.73 5.91
CA ARG A 21 -5.23 -13.03 4.47
C ARG A 21 -4.50 -11.95 3.67
N TYR A 22 -4.80 -10.67 3.91
CA TYR A 22 -4.18 -9.58 3.15
C TYR A 22 -2.74 -9.32 3.61
N ARG A 23 -2.46 -9.50 4.90
CA ARG A 23 -1.09 -9.48 5.44
C ARG A 23 -0.22 -10.56 4.81
N THR A 24 -0.70 -11.81 4.75
CA THR A 24 0.03 -12.91 4.10
C THR A 24 0.27 -12.65 2.62
N LEU A 25 -0.73 -12.13 1.89
CA LEU A 25 -0.57 -11.77 0.48
C LEU A 25 0.46 -10.66 0.29
N TYR A 26 0.47 -9.65 1.16
CA TYR A 26 1.49 -8.61 1.15
C TYR A 26 2.88 -9.19 1.41
N ASP A 27 3.06 -10.05 2.41
CA ASP A 27 4.37 -10.64 2.70
C ASP A 27 4.93 -11.43 1.51
N GLN A 28 4.06 -12.14 0.78
CA GLN A 28 4.43 -12.88 -0.43
C GLN A 28 4.78 -11.97 -1.62
N THR A 29 4.22 -10.76 -1.67
CA THR A 29 4.32 -9.86 -2.83
C THR A 29 5.11 -8.58 -2.57
N ARG A 30 5.55 -8.32 -1.33
CA ARG A 30 6.20 -7.08 -0.89
C ARG A 30 7.37 -6.64 -1.77
N GLY A 31 8.17 -7.61 -2.24
CA GLY A 31 9.32 -7.34 -3.10
C GLY A 31 8.93 -6.87 -4.52
N GLY A 32 7.77 -7.29 -5.02
CA GLY A 32 7.21 -6.80 -6.28
C GLY A 32 6.55 -5.44 -6.11
N LEU A 33 5.76 -5.27 -5.04
CA LEU A 33 5.07 -4.02 -4.74
C LEU A 33 6.04 -2.86 -4.46
N GLY A 34 7.13 -3.12 -3.73
CA GLY A 34 8.16 -2.10 -3.47
C GLY A 34 8.84 -1.58 -4.75
N LYS A 35 8.99 -2.42 -5.79
CA LYS A 35 9.53 -1.98 -7.09
C LYS A 35 8.59 -1.06 -7.87
N LEU A 36 7.29 -1.11 -7.56
CA LEU A 36 6.28 -0.26 -8.17
C LEU A 36 6.14 1.10 -7.47
N GLY A 37 6.81 1.30 -6.32
CA GLY A 37 6.70 2.52 -5.53
C GLY A 37 5.29 2.76 -5.00
N LEU A 38 4.64 1.69 -4.52
CA LEU A 38 3.29 1.73 -3.98
C LEU A 38 3.33 1.64 -2.46
N ALA A 39 2.68 2.60 -1.79
CA ALA A 39 2.36 2.46 -0.37
C ALA A 39 1.29 1.40 -0.19
N ILE A 40 1.46 0.50 0.78
CA ILE A 40 0.40 -0.40 1.22
C ILE A 40 -0.08 0.05 2.59
N MET A 41 -1.40 0.14 2.77
CA MET A 41 -2.03 0.52 4.03
C MET A 41 -2.95 -0.60 4.49
N PHE A 42 -2.87 -0.96 5.76
CA PHE A 42 -3.79 -1.88 6.40
C PHE A 42 -4.69 -1.11 7.35
N VAL A 43 -6.00 -1.23 7.16
CA VAL A 43 -7.01 -0.49 7.91
C VAL A 43 -7.74 -1.45 8.83
N THR A 44 -7.62 -1.24 10.13
CA THR A 44 -8.33 -2.02 11.15
C THR A 44 -9.81 -1.67 11.16
N ASP A 45 -10.62 -2.51 11.81
CA ASP A 45 -12.04 -2.25 12.05
C ASP A 45 -12.29 -0.99 12.88
N SER A 46 -11.37 -0.65 13.78
CA SER A 46 -11.36 0.60 14.56
C SER A 46 -10.94 1.83 13.74
N GLY A 47 -10.60 1.66 12.46
CA GLY A 47 -10.14 2.73 11.57
C GLY A 47 -8.67 3.14 11.76
N ASN A 48 -7.87 2.37 12.50
CA ASN A 48 -6.43 2.61 12.58
C ASN A 48 -5.78 2.20 11.26
N VAL A 49 -4.81 3.01 10.82
CA VAL A 49 -4.07 2.75 9.58
C VAL A 49 -2.64 2.39 9.92
N ASP A 50 -2.23 1.20 9.50
CA ASP A 50 -0.85 0.76 9.52
C ASP A 50 -0.25 0.86 8.12
N ARG A 51 0.81 1.65 7.99
CA ARG A 51 1.51 1.87 6.71
C ARG A 51 2.65 0.86 6.58
N SER A 52 2.58 0.06 5.52
CA SER A 52 3.55 -0.96 5.18
C SER A 52 4.22 -0.65 3.83
N GLY A 53 5.53 -0.46 3.85
CA GLY A 53 6.33 -0.17 2.66
C GLY A 53 6.64 1.32 2.45
N PRO A 54 7.59 1.61 1.53
CA PRO A 54 8.00 2.96 1.17
C PRO A 54 7.12 3.60 0.09
#